data_AF-A0A8T1ZSQ5-F1
#
_entry.id   AF-A0A8T1ZSQ5-F1
#
_cell.length_a   1.000
_cell.length_b   1.000
_cell.length_c   1.000
_cell.angle_alpha   90.00
_cell.angle_beta   90.00
_cell.angle_gamma   90.00
#
_symmetry.space_group_name_H-M   'P 1'
#
loop_
_entity.id
_entity.type
_entity.pdbx_description
1 polymer ?
#
loop_
_entity_poly.entity_id
_entity_poly.type
_entity_poly.pdbx_seq_one_letter_code
_entity_poly.pdbx_strand_id
1 'polypeptide(L)'
;MEAVTAIKPLIRVAALSGSLRKTSFNTGLLRAAIDLTKESVPGIQIEYIDISPLPLINTDLEVNGTYPPVVEAFRQKILEADSILFASPEYNFSVSGNFNKRFFLC
;
A
#
# COMPACT_ATOMS: atom_id res chain seq x y z
N MET A 1 -31.88 18.20 20.12
CA MET A 1 -30.69 18.77 20.76
C MET A 1 -29.95 17.61 21.40
N GLU A 2 -28.84 17.08 20.92
CA GLU A 2 -28.02 17.25 19.72
C GLU A 2 -27.47 15.85 19.44
N ALA A 3 -27.57 15.41 18.19
CA ALA A 3 -26.89 14.20 17.75
C ALA A 3 -25.40 14.52 17.65
N VAL A 4 -24.59 13.95 18.55
CA VAL A 4 -23.14 14.02 18.44
C VAL A 4 -22.74 13.09 17.29
N THR A 5 -22.81 13.61 16.06
CA THR A 5 -22.22 13.00 14.87
C THR A 5 -20.72 12.98 15.10
N ALA A 6 -20.20 11.84 15.59
CA ALA A 6 -18.78 11.63 15.71
C ALA A 6 -18.15 11.77 14.32
N ILE A 7 -17.42 12.87 14.10
CA ILE A 7 -16.57 13.07 12.94
C ILE A 7 -15.44 12.03 13.08
N LYS A 8 -15.66 10.84 12.55
CA LYS A 8 -14.62 9.81 12.47
C LYS A 8 -13.55 10.37 11.53
N PRO A 9 -12.29 10.55 11.95
CA PRO A 9 -11.26 11.02 11.03
C PRO A 9 -11.17 10.02 9.90
N LEU A 10 -11.07 10.52 8.67
CA LEU A 10 -10.97 9.69 7.48
C LEU A 10 -9.60 9.01 7.50
N ILE A 11 -9.58 7.74 7.91
CA ILE A 11 -8.35 6.94 8.00
C ILE A 11 -7.92 6.56 6.59
N ARG A 12 -6.77 7.05 6.16
CA ARG A 12 -6.17 6.69 4.88
C ARG A 12 -5.35 5.43 5.03
N VAL A 13 -5.70 4.40 4.28
CA VAL A 13 -5.03 3.10 4.30
C VAL A 13 -4.35 2.85 2.96
N ALA A 14 -3.02 2.77 2.97
CA ALA A 14 -2.24 2.37 1.80
C ALA A 14 -2.25 0.85 1.65
N ALA A 15 -2.90 0.33 0.61
CA ALA A 15 -2.94 -1.10 0.31
C ALA A 15 -1.87 -1.51 -0.69
N LEU A 16 -1.05 -2.49 -0.32
CA LEU A 16 0.08 -2.97 -1.11
C LEU A 16 -0.07 -4.46 -1.41
N SER A 17 0.04 -4.84 -2.69
CA SER A 17 0.07 -6.24 -3.12
C SER A 17 1.49 -6.72 -3.28
N GLY A 18 1.89 -7.77 -2.54
CA GLY A 18 3.20 -8.42 -2.66
C GLY A 18 3.37 -9.33 -3.87
N SER A 19 2.48 -9.21 -4.86
CA SER A 19 2.48 -10.03 -6.07
C SER A 19 2.35 -9.15 -7.31
N LEU A 20 3.36 -9.24 -8.18
CA LEU A 20 3.43 -8.50 -9.45
C LEU A 20 2.68 -9.19 -10.61
N ARG A 21 2.06 -10.34 -10.36
CA ARG A 21 1.33 -11.08 -11.40
C ARG A 21 -0.05 -10.45 -11.59
N LYS A 22 -0.42 -10.19 -12.86
CA LYS A 22 -1.72 -9.60 -13.23
C LYS A 22 -2.93 -10.38 -12.68
N THR A 23 -2.79 -11.69 -12.47
CA THR A 23 -3.83 -12.60 -11.95
C THR A 23 -3.58 -13.03 -10.49
N SER A 24 -3.04 -12.13 -9.66
CA SER A 24 -2.80 -12.46 -8.25
C SER A 24 -4.10 -12.45 -7.43
N PHE A 25 -4.35 -13.55 -6.71
CA PHE A 25 -5.42 -13.63 -5.71
C PHE A 25 -5.28 -12.57 -4.60
N ASN A 26 -4.05 -12.14 -4.27
CA ASN A 26 -3.81 -11.10 -3.26
C ASN A 26 -4.30 -9.72 -3.74
N THR A 27 -4.06 -9.40 -5.01
CA THR A 27 -4.61 -8.18 -5.62
C THR A 27 -6.14 -8.24 -5.70
N GLY A 28 -6.70 -9.44 -5.94
CA GLY A 28 -8.14 -9.67 -5.87
C GLY A 28 -8.72 -9.43 -4.47
N LEU A 29 -8.04 -9.92 -3.43
CA LEU A 29 -8.45 -9.74 -2.04
C LEU A 29 -8.43 -8.26 -1.63
N LEU A 30 -7.41 -7.50 -2.05
CA LEU A 30 -7.37 -6.06 -1.80
C LEU A 30 -8.52 -5.32 -2.47
N ARG A 31 -8.91 -5.71 -3.69
CA ARG A 31 -10.09 -5.12 -4.36
C ARG A 31 -11.36 -5.39 -3.57
N ALA A 32 -11.57 -6.63 -3.14
CA ALA A 32 -12.72 -6.99 -2.30
C ALA A 32 -12.72 -6.20 -0.97
N ALA A 33 -11.56 -6.02 -0.34
CA ALA A 33 -11.43 -5.21 0.86
C ALA A 33 -11.79 -3.73 0.62
N ILE A 34 -11.33 -3.14 -0.48
CA ILE A 34 -11.68 -1.77 -0.88
C ILE A 34 -13.20 -1.63 -1.06
N ASP A 35 -13.84 -2.59 -1.74
CA ASP A 35 -15.27 -2.54 -2.02
C ASP A 35 -16.09 -2.70 -0.72
N LEU A 36 -15.74 -3.66 0.14
CA LEU A 36 -16.37 -3.83 1.46
C LEU A 36 -16.26 -2.58 2.33
N THR A 37 -15.13 -1.88 2.27
CA THR A 37 -14.91 -0.68 3.08
C THR A 37 -15.82 0.46 2.63
N LYS A 38 -16.02 0.63 1.32
CA LYS A 38 -16.96 1.61 0.76
C LYS A 38 -18.41 1.35 1.18
N GLU A 39 -18.79 0.09 1.28
CA GLU A 39 -20.17 -0.31 1.60
C GLU A 39 -20.45 -0.33 3.10
N SER A 40 -19.50 -0.81 3.91
CA SER A 40 -19.78 -1.23 5.29
C SER A 40 -19.01 -0.44 6.36
N VAL A 41 -17.99 0.33 6.01
CA VAL A 41 -17.11 0.98 7.00
C VAL A 41 -16.94 2.47 6.71
N PRO A 42 -17.88 3.32 7.16
CA PRO A 42 -17.73 4.77 7.03
C PRO A 42 -16.52 5.27 7.82
N GLY A 43 -15.73 6.14 7.17
CA GLY A 43 -14.55 6.78 7.75
C GLY A 43 -13.21 6.09 7.45
N ILE A 44 -13.17 5.08 6.59
CA ILE A 44 -11.92 4.47 6.11
C ILE A 44 -11.84 4.60 4.58
N GLN A 45 -10.71 5.10 4.08
CA GLN A 45 -10.41 5.15 2.65
C GLN A 45 -9.19 4.29 2.37
N ILE A 46 -9.38 3.20 1.63
CA ILE A 46 -8.28 2.33 1.20
C ILE A 46 -7.87 2.72 -0.22
N GLU A 47 -6.60 3.07 -0.41
CA GLU A 47 -5.99 3.31 -1.72
C GLU A 47 -5.08 2.14 -2.09
N TYR A 48 -5.32 1.51 -3.25
CA TYR A 48 -4.39 0.54 -3.80
C TYR A 48 -3.20 1.25 -4.44
N ILE A 49 -1.99 0.96 -3.95
CA ILE A 49 -0.74 1.47 -4.49
C ILE A 49 -0.08 0.37 -5.31
N ASP A 50 0.07 0.64 -6.61
CA ASP A 50 0.78 -0.28 -7.50
C ASP A 50 2.29 -0.19 -7.29
N ILE A 51 2.89 -1.28 -6.84
CA ILE A 51 4.33 -1.42 -6.63
C ILE A 51 5.07 -1.93 -7.88
N SER A 52 4.36 -2.24 -8.96
CA SER A 52 4.95 -2.69 -10.23
C SER A 52 5.99 -1.75 -10.83
N PRO A 53 5.78 -0.41 -10.84
CA PRO A 53 6.75 0.52 -11.43
C PRO A 53 7.98 0.76 -10.53
N LEU A 54 7.97 0.30 -9.28
CA LEU A 54 9.12 0.48 -8.39
C LEU A 54 10.31 -0.35 -8.87
N PRO A 55 11.52 0.23 -8.90
CA PRO A 55 12.73 -0.56 -9.10
C PRO A 55 12.91 -1.53 -7.92
N LEU A 56 13.69 -2.59 -8.12
CA LEU A 56 14.20 -3.34 -6.97
C LEU A 56 15.13 -2.41 -6.19
N ILE A 57 15.20 -2.55 -4.84
CA ILE A 57 16.21 -1.85 -4.04
C ILE A 57 17.56 -1.96 -4.73
N ASN A 58 18.11 -0.81 -5.05
CA ASN A 58 19.45 -0.67 -5.54
C ASN A 58 20.02 0.58 -4.88
N THR A 59 21.01 0.38 -4.00
CA THR A 59 21.70 1.45 -3.29
C THR A 59 22.44 2.40 -4.23
N ASP A 60 22.72 1.97 -5.47
CA ASP A 60 23.34 2.82 -6.50
C ASP A 60 22.35 3.83 -7.11
N LEU A 61 21.04 3.63 -6.92
CA LEU A 61 20.00 4.56 -7.37
C LEU A 61 19.80 5.73 -6.40
N GLU A 62 20.40 5.66 -5.21
CA GLU A 62 20.42 6.77 -4.26
C GLU A 62 21.57 7.71 -4.63
N VAL A 63 21.24 8.75 -5.39
CA VAL A 63 22.21 9.79 -5.77
C VAL A 63 21.90 11.02 -4.93
N ASN A 64 22.88 11.46 -4.14
CA ASN A 64 22.77 12.66 -3.30
C ASN A 64 21.58 12.66 -2.32
N GLY A 65 21.17 11.48 -1.83
CA GLY A 65 20.04 11.33 -0.90
C GLY A 65 18.66 11.50 -1.55
N THR A 66 18.60 11.48 -2.89
CA THR A 66 17.34 11.52 -3.65
C THR A 66 17.10 10.21 -4.39
N TYR A 67 15.85 9.76 -4.42
CA TYR A 67 15.44 8.56 -5.14
C TYR A 67 14.82 8.91 -6.50
N PRO A 68 14.69 7.94 -7.42
CA PRO A 68 13.94 8.14 -8.65
C PRO A 68 12.52 8.68 -8.38
N PRO A 69 11.94 9.53 -9.26
CA PRO A 69 10.65 10.17 -9.02
C PRO A 69 9.49 9.20 -8.68
N VAL A 70 9.55 7.98 -9.21
CA VAL A 70 8.56 6.91 -8.92
C VAL A 70 8.66 6.42 -7.48
N VAL A 71 9.87 6.34 -6.93
CA VAL A 71 10.12 5.99 -5.54
C VAL A 71 9.67 7.13 -4.63
N GLU A 72 10.04 8.37 -4.94
CA GLU A 72 9.58 9.55 -4.17
C GLU A 72 8.06 9.66 -4.13
N ALA A 73 7.38 9.47 -5.26
CA ALA A 73 5.92 9.45 -5.31
C ALA A 73 5.31 8.32 -4.47
N PHE A 74 5.94 7.14 -4.45
CA PHE A 74 5.54 6.04 -3.58
C PHE A 74 5.72 6.38 -2.10
N ARG A 75 6.88 6.95 -1.72
CA ARG A 75 7.18 7.37 -0.35
C ARG A 75 6.18 8.41 0.14
N GLN A 76 5.86 9.41 -0.67
CA GLN A 76 4.85 10.41 -0.34
C GLN A 76 3.48 9.77 -0.06
N LYS A 77 3.04 8.81 -0.89
CA LYS A 77 1.79 8.10 -0.65
C LYS A 77 1.76 7.30 0.65
N ILE A 78 2.90 6.74 1.06
CA ILE A 78 2.99 6.05 2.34
C ILE A 78 3.01 7.04 3.51
N LEU A 79 3.71 8.17 3.38
CA LEU A 79 3.73 9.24 4.39
C LEU A 79 2.36 9.89 4.60
N GLU A 80 1.54 9.97 3.55
CA GLU A 80 0.15 10.47 3.62
C GLU A 80 -0.83 9.45 4.21
N ALA A 81 -0.43 8.18 4.37
CA ALA A 81 -1.30 7.13 4.88
C ALA A 81 -1.19 7.01 6.41
N ASP A 82 -2.33 6.91 7.08
CA ASP A 82 -2.42 6.65 8.52
C ASP A 82 -2.13 5.18 8.86
N SER A 83 -2.31 4.28 7.90
CA SER A 83 -2.14 2.84 8.07
C SER A 83 -1.78 2.17 6.75
N ILE A 84 -1.14 1.00 6.84
CA ILE A 84 -0.70 0.24 5.66
C ILE A 84 -1.30 -1.17 5.72
N LEU A 85 -1.97 -1.57 4.65
CA LEU A 85 -2.57 -2.89 4.48
C LEU A 85 -1.74 -3.72 3.50
N PHE A 86 -1.14 -4.80 4.00
CA PHE A 86 -0.29 -5.68 3.20
C PHE A 86 -1.03 -6.94 2.79
N ALA A 87 -1.13 -7.20 1.48
CA ALA A 87 -1.56 -8.48 0.93
C ALA A 87 -0.40 -9.12 0.18
N SER A 88 0.43 -9.88 0.89
CA SER A 88 1.52 -10.65 0.28
C SER A 88 1.15 -12.12 0.23
N PRO A 89 1.41 -12.82 -0.90
CA PRO A 89 1.48 -14.27 -0.87
C PRO A 89 2.60 -14.71 0.09
N GLU A 90 2.37 -15.80 0.79
CA GLU A 90 3.42 -16.51 1.52
C GLU A 90 4.28 -17.26 0.49
N TYR A 91 5.55 -16.89 0.38
CA TYR A 91 6.52 -17.57 -0.47
C TYR A 91 7.64 -18.11 0.43
N ASN A 92 7.75 -19.45 0.51
CA ASN A 92 8.81 -20.16 1.23
C ASN A 92 8.85 -19.85 2.75
N PHE A 93 7.71 -19.98 3.45
CA PHE A 93 7.53 -19.68 4.88
C PHE A 93 7.87 -18.22 5.27
N SER A 94 7.86 -17.30 4.32
CA SER A 94 8.19 -15.90 4.53
C SER A 94 7.41 -14.99 3.57
N VAL A 95 7.51 -13.69 3.83
CA VAL A 95 6.97 -12.66 2.95
C VAL A 95 7.73 -12.68 1.63
N SER A 96 7.05 -12.45 0.50
CA SER A 96 7.67 -12.60 -0.81
C SER A 96 8.91 -11.69 -0.97
N GLY A 97 10.01 -12.24 -1.51
CA GLY A 97 11.27 -11.50 -1.64
C GLY A 97 11.14 -10.23 -2.50
N ASN A 98 10.23 -10.22 -3.47
CA ASN A 98 9.91 -9.04 -4.29
C ASN A 98 9.18 -7.95 -3.50
N PHE A 99 8.37 -8.34 -2.51
CA PHE A 99 7.69 -7.40 -1.63
C PHE A 99 8.68 -6.80 -0.62
N ASN A 100 9.47 -7.63 0.08
CA ASN A 100 10.49 -7.15 1.01
C ASN A 100 11.48 -6.20 0.30
N LYS A 101 11.97 -6.56 -0.89
CA LYS A 101 12.94 -5.74 -1.64
C LYS A 101 12.37 -4.48 -2.30
N ARG A 102 11.06 -4.25 -2.26
CA ARG A 102 10.45 -2.99 -2.74
C ARG A 102 9.89 -2.18 -1.59
N PHE A 103 9.61 -2.82 -0.45
CA PHE A 103 9.15 -2.16 0.76
C PHE A 103 10.22 -1.28 1.43
N PHE A 104 11.51 -1.67 1.48
CA PHE A 104 12.54 -0.78 2.07
C PHE A 104 12.79 0.51 1.26
N LEU A 105 12.12 0.72 0.11
CA LEU A 105 12.13 2.01 -0.59
C LEU A 105 11.12 3.01 -0.03
N CYS A 106 10.31 2.59 0.95
CA CYS A 106 9.48 3.45 1.79
C CYS A 106 10.35 4.29 2.73
#